data_AF-A0A0C4WHQ9-F1
#
_entry.id   AF-A0A0C4WHQ9-F1
#
_cell.length_a   1.000
_cell.length_b   1.000
_cell.length_c   1.000
_cell.angle_alpha   90.00
_cell.angle_beta   90.00
_cell.angle_gamma   90.00
#
_symmetry.space_group_name_H-M   'P 1'
#
loop_
_entity.id
_entity.type
_entity.pdbx_description
1 polymer ?
#
loop_
_entity_poly.entity_id
_entity_poly.type
_entity_poly.pdbx_seq_one_letter_code
_entity_poly.pdbx_strand_id
1 'polypeptide(L)'
;MAHVFAANDSGPRAKSDLSKKERGSFENLIMLCANCHTMVDKAPDAFPVKMMLSWKREHANKLQGLFGAVRLGDRASARQVVEPLLAENHAIFKQYGPHIDAARNPESGAAEQWRRKMLTRILPNSRRMLAILDANRHLLGGNERATLEQFRQHIDDLEAFHIEGNREDASRFPGELPKILED
;
A
#
# COMPACT_ATOMS: atom_id res chain seq x y z
N MET A 1 -0.67 12.38 16.92
CA MET A 1 -1.10 13.12 15.71
C MET A 1 -1.01 14.60 16.01
N ALA A 2 -0.38 15.38 15.13
CA ALA A 2 -0.20 16.83 15.27
C ALA A 2 -0.89 17.56 14.11
N HIS A 3 -1.18 18.85 14.30
CA HIS A 3 -1.60 19.73 13.21
C HIS A 3 -0.39 20.53 12.69
N VAL A 4 -0.30 20.70 11.37
CA VAL A 4 0.71 21.56 10.74
C VAL A 4 0.39 23.02 11.01
N PHE A 5 -0.85 23.43 10.73
CA PHE A 5 -1.47 24.67 11.18
C PHE A 5 -2.40 24.38 12.36
N ALA A 6 -2.34 25.20 13.42
CA ALA A 6 -3.11 24.95 14.63
C ALA A 6 -4.61 24.71 14.39
N ALA A 7 -5.18 23.82 15.21
CA ALA A 7 -6.61 23.52 15.21
C ALA A 7 -7.49 24.72 15.61
N ASN A 8 -6.90 25.75 16.22
CA ASN A 8 -7.54 27.00 16.62
C ASN A 8 -6.59 28.19 16.37
N ASP A 9 -7.09 29.42 16.53
CA ASP A 9 -6.33 30.64 16.26
C ASP A 9 -5.29 31.00 17.34
N SER A 10 -5.37 30.36 18.50
CA SER A 10 -4.44 30.59 19.62
C SER A 10 -3.27 29.60 19.67
N GLY A 11 -3.24 28.63 18.75
CA GLY A 11 -2.23 27.58 18.74
C GLY A 11 -0.96 27.92 17.93
N PRO A 12 0.08 27.07 18.02
CA PRO A 12 1.32 27.26 17.29
C PRO A 12 1.10 27.23 15.77
N ARG A 13 1.69 28.18 15.03
CA ARG A 13 1.53 28.32 13.57
C ARG A 13 0.05 28.48 13.15
N ALA A 14 -0.77 29.15 13.96
CA ALA A 14 -2.16 29.43 13.62
C ALA A 14 -2.28 30.21 12.28
N LYS A 15 -3.32 29.87 11.52
CA LYS A 15 -3.64 30.52 10.24
C LYS A 15 -5.14 30.76 10.20
N SER A 16 -5.52 32.02 10.43
CA SER A 16 -6.92 32.43 10.67
C SER A 16 -7.82 32.32 9.44
N ASP A 17 -7.24 32.27 8.25
CA ASP A 17 -7.95 32.09 6.99
C ASP A 17 -8.40 30.64 6.73
N LEU A 18 -7.99 29.68 7.56
CA LEU A 18 -8.40 28.28 7.42
C LEU A 18 -9.76 28.02 8.04
N SER A 19 -10.67 27.46 7.24
CA SER A 19 -11.95 26.94 7.71
C SER A 19 -11.78 25.75 8.66
N LYS A 20 -12.83 25.44 9.44
CA LYS A 20 -12.86 24.26 10.33
C LYS A 20 -12.59 22.95 9.56
N LYS A 21 -13.07 22.84 8.32
CA LYS A 21 -12.87 21.66 7.46
C LYS A 21 -11.39 21.52 7.06
N GLU A 22 -10.75 22.62 6.66
CA GLU A 22 -9.33 22.61 6.28
C GLU A 22 -8.44 22.27 7.47
N ARG A 23 -8.77 22.79 8.66
CA ARG A 23 -8.03 22.48 9.90
C ARG A 23 -8.07 21.00 10.26
N GLY A 24 -9.21 20.34 10.05
CA GLY A 24 -9.36 18.89 10.30
C GLY A 24 -8.98 18.00 9.12
N SER A 25 -8.54 18.56 8.00
CA SER A 25 -8.24 17.77 6.80
C SER A 25 -7.00 16.91 6.99
N PHE A 26 -6.96 15.77 6.30
CA PHE A 26 -5.76 14.92 6.24
C PHE A 26 -4.52 15.73 5.86
N GLU A 27 -4.65 16.70 4.95
CA GLU A 27 -3.55 17.57 4.51
C GLU A 27 -2.92 18.37 5.64
N ASN A 28 -3.70 18.78 6.64
CA ASN A 28 -3.21 19.52 7.80
C ASN A 28 -2.67 18.62 8.93
N LEU A 29 -2.78 17.30 8.83
CA LEU A 29 -2.37 16.36 9.88
C LEU A 29 -1.01 15.72 9.58
N ILE A 30 -0.21 15.51 10.62
CA ILE A 30 1.06 14.77 10.59
C ILE A 30 1.17 13.81 11.78
N MET A 31 1.75 12.63 11.56
CA MET A 31 2.01 11.65 12.61
C MET A 31 3.39 11.87 13.22
N LEU A 32 3.41 12.14 14.53
CA LEU A 32 4.61 12.32 15.33
C LEU A 32 4.47 11.50 16.62
N CYS A 33 5.59 11.05 17.18
CA CYS A 33 5.61 10.51 18.54
C CYS A 33 5.32 11.62 19.57
N ALA A 34 4.99 11.24 20.80
CA ALA A 34 4.66 12.19 21.85
C ALA A 34 5.75 13.26 22.07
N ASN A 35 7.03 12.85 22.10
CA ASN A 35 8.14 13.77 22.32
C ASN A 35 8.32 14.78 21.17
N CYS A 36 8.29 14.31 19.92
CA CYS A 36 8.38 15.18 18.75
C CYS A 36 7.19 16.14 18.67
N HIS A 37 5.98 15.66 19.00
CA HIS A 37 4.78 16.51 19.07
C HIS A 37 4.96 17.67 20.04
N THR A 38 5.39 17.38 21.28
CA THR A 38 5.64 18.43 22.28
C THR A 38 6.72 19.41 21.82
N MET A 39 7.78 18.93 21.17
CA MET A 39 8.88 19.77 20.70
C MET A 39 8.43 20.77 19.63
N VAL A 40 7.69 20.31 18.60
CA VAL A 40 7.26 21.18 17.50
C VAL A 40 6.21 22.20 17.92
N ASP A 41 5.40 21.90 18.94
CA ASP A 41 4.40 22.83 19.46
C ASP A 41 5.03 23.92 20.32
N LYS A 42 6.08 23.60 21.09
CA LYS A 42 6.75 24.57 21.97
C LYS A 42 7.73 25.49 21.26
N ALA A 43 8.17 25.15 20.05
CA ALA A 43 9.15 25.93 19.30
C ALA A 43 8.70 26.19 17.84
N PRO A 44 7.58 26.92 17.62
CA PRO A 44 7.00 27.10 16.29
C PRO A 44 7.95 27.75 15.27
N ASP A 45 8.83 28.65 15.72
CA ASP A 45 9.81 29.34 14.86
C ASP A 45 10.93 28.41 14.40
N ALA A 46 11.34 27.45 15.26
CA ALA A 46 12.34 26.44 14.92
C ALA A 46 11.78 25.35 13.99
N PHE A 47 10.47 25.12 14.03
CA PHE A 47 9.75 24.13 13.21
C PHE A 47 8.67 24.82 12.37
N PRO A 48 9.04 25.63 11.37
CA PRO A 48 8.08 26.37 10.56
C PRO A 48 7.22 25.44 9.71
N VAL A 49 6.05 25.93 9.29
CA VAL A 49 5.08 25.19 8.45
C VAL A 49 5.74 24.47 7.27
N LYS A 50 6.64 25.15 6.55
CA LYS A 50 7.34 24.59 5.39
C LYS A 50 8.13 23.32 5.75
N MET A 51 8.76 23.29 6.92
CA MET A 51 9.51 22.13 7.42
C MET A 51 8.56 21.00 7.85
N MET A 52 7.47 21.33 8.54
CA MET A 52 6.46 20.34 8.91
C MET A 52 5.86 19.63 7.68
N LEU A 53 5.59 20.40 6.62
CA LEU A 53 5.13 19.86 5.33
C LEU A 53 6.20 19.03 4.62
N SER A 54 7.49 19.39 4.75
CA SER A 54 8.58 18.59 4.17
C SER A 54 8.72 17.25 4.88
N TRP A 55 8.65 17.22 6.21
CA TRP A 55 8.66 15.98 6.99
C TRP A 55 7.51 15.06 6.65
N LYS A 56 6.29 15.60 6.49
CA LYS A 56 5.14 14.83 6.04
C LYS A 56 5.39 14.18 4.68
N ARG A 57 5.92 14.95 3.73
CA ARG A 57 6.24 14.47 2.37
C ARG A 57 7.36 13.43 2.39
N GLU A 58 8.44 13.69 3.13
CA GLU A 58 9.55 12.75 3.28
C GLU A 58 9.11 11.45 3.94
N HIS A 59 8.22 11.52 4.94
CA HIS A 59 7.66 10.33 5.55
C HIS A 59 6.79 9.54 4.57
N ALA A 60 5.92 10.21 3.81
CA ALA A 60 5.13 9.58 2.75
C ALA A 60 6.03 8.93 1.69
N ASN A 61 7.09 9.62 1.25
CA ASN A 61 8.07 9.09 0.30
C ASN A 61 8.86 7.91 0.87
N LYS A 62 9.23 7.95 2.15
CA LYS A 62 9.87 6.82 2.84
C LYS A 62 8.94 5.63 2.90
N LEU A 63 7.66 5.84 3.22
CA LEU A 63 6.65 4.78 3.20
C LEU A 63 6.49 4.21 1.79
N GLN A 64 6.38 5.05 0.76
CA GLN A 64 6.35 4.61 -0.63
C GLN A 64 7.59 3.78 -1.02
N GLY A 65 8.79 4.22 -0.61
CA GLY A 65 10.04 3.49 -0.81
C GLY A 65 10.08 2.15 -0.05
N LEU A 66 9.55 2.11 1.17
CA LEU A 66 9.40 0.88 1.97
C LEU A 66 8.43 -0.11 1.31
N PHE A 67 7.39 0.38 0.64
CA PHE A 67 6.47 -0.41 -0.18
C PHE A 67 6.98 -0.67 -1.60
N GLY A 68 8.25 -0.37 -1.90
CA GLY A 68 8.87 -0.70 -3.18
C GLY A 68 8.41 0.16 -4.37
N ALA A 69 7.71 1.27 -4.16
CA ALA A 69 7.29 2.20 -5.21
C ALA A 69 8.47 3.05 -5.73
N VAL A 70 9.53 2.38 -6.14
CA VAL A 70 10.75 2.98 -6.70
C VAL A 70 10.57 3.02 -8.22
N ARG A 71 10.82 4.20 -8.81
CA ARG A 71 10.88 4.36 -10.26
C ARG A 71 12.20 3.75 -10.77
N LEU A 72 12.09 2.82 -11.71
CA LEU A 72 13.18 2.04 -12.28
C LEU A 72 13.45 2.50 -13.72
N GLY A 73 14.69 2.28 -14.17
CA GLY A 73 15.17 2.75 -15.46
C GLY A 73 14.68 1.93 -16.64
N ASP A 74 14.49 0.62 -16.45
CA ASP A 74 14.21 -0.34 -17.51
C ASP A 74 13.31 -1.51 -17.04
N ARG A 75 12.77 -2.24 -18.02
CA ARG A 75 11.83 -3.36 -17.81
C ARG A 75 12.47 -4.50 -17.01
N ALA A 76 13.71 -4.86 -17.32
CA ALA A 76 14.43 -5.96 -16.65
C ALA A 76 14.61 -5.68 -15.15
N SER A 77 15.00 -4.46 -14.78
CA SER A 77 15.11 -4.02 -13.40
C SER A 77 13.77 -4.06 -12.66
N ALA A 78 12.69 -3.63 -13.32
CA ALA A 78 11.34 -3.73 -12.76
C ALA A 78 10.89 -5.18 -12.56
N ARG A 79 11.16 -6.04 -13.54
CA ARG A 79 10.88 -7.47 -13.47
C ARG A 79 11.63 -8.14 -12.33
N GLN A 80 12.90 -7.82 -12.12
CA GLN A 80 13.73 -8.41 -11.06
C GLN A 80 13.16 -8.15 -9.65
N VAL A 81 12.42 -7.06 -9.45
CA VAL A 81 11.77 -6.74 -8.17
C VAL A 81 10.38 -7.39 -8.06
N VAL A 82 9.63 -7.48 -9.16
CA VAL A 82 8.28 -8.05 -9.19
C VAL A 82 8.30 -9.58 -9.14
N GLU A 83 9.23 -10.21 -9.85
CA GLU A 83 9.23 -11.66 -10.06
C GLU A 83 9.36 -12.49 -8.77
N PRO A 84 10.22 -12.13 -7.78
CA PRO A 84 10.25 -12.83 -6.50
C PRO A 84 8.92 -12.79 -5.74
N LEU A 85 8.15 -11.71 -5.86
CA LEU A 85 6.83 -11.56 -5.23
C LEU A 85 5.78 -12.45 -5.92
N LEU A 86 5.83 -12.52 -7.26
CA LEU A 86 5.00 -13.45 -8.03
C LEU A 86 5.32 -14.90 -7.67
N ALA A 87 6.60 -15.27 -7.63
CA ALA A 87 7.06 -16.62 -7.30
C ALA A 87 6.66 -17.04 -5.89
N GLU A 88 6.82 -16.16 -4.87
CA GLU A 88 6.38 -16.45 -3.51
C GLU A 88 4.86 -16.67 -3.43
N ASN A 89 4.07 -15.76 -4.05
CA ASN A 89 2.62 -15.89 -4.06
C ASN A 89 2.17 -17.17 -4.74
N HIS A 90 2.78 -17.53 -5.88
CA HIS A 90 2.47 -18.77 -6.61
C HIS A 90 2.80 -20.02 -5.81
N ALA A 91 3.95 -20.05 -5.14
CA ALA A 91 4.34 -21.16 -4.28
C ALA A 91 3.36 -21.34 -3.11
N ILE A 92 2.97 -20.24 -2.46
CA ILE A 92 1.96 -20.26 -1.39
C ILE A 92 0.61 -20.75 -1.91
N PHE A 93 0.16 -20.22 -3.05
CA PHE A 93 -1.10 -20.63 -3.67
C PHE A 93 -1.11 -22.13 -3.97
N LYS A 94 -0.07 -22.65 -4.62
CA LYS A 94 0.04 -24.10 -4.94
C LYS A 94 0.05 -24.99 -3.71
N GLN A 95 0.74 -24.58 -2.64
CA GLN A 95 0.95 -25.42 -1.48
C GLN A 95 -0.20 -25.35 -0.46
N TYR A 96 -0.85 -24.20 -0.32
CA TYR A 96 -1.83 -23.93 0.74
C TYR A 96 -3.18 -23.45 0.22
N GLY A 97 -3.34 -23.30 -1.09
CA GLY A 97 -4.55 -22.75 -1.70
C GLY A 97 -5.78 -23.64 -1.53
N PRO A 98 -6.97 -23.12 -1.86
CA PRO A 98 -8.24 -23.82 -1.66
C PRO A 98 -8.43 -25.06 -2.56
N HIS A 99 -7.52 -25.30 -3.51
CA HIS A 99 -7.59 -26.42 -4.44
C HIS A 99 -6.98 -27.72 -3.91
N ILE A 100 -6.17 -27.66 -2.85
CA ILE A 100 -5.51 -28.85 -2.28
C ILE A 100 -6.54 -29.75 -1.58
N ASP A 101 -6.31 -31.07 -1.56
CA ASP A 101 -7.24 -32.02 -0.93
C ASP A 101 -7.48 -31.73 0.55
N ALA A 102 -6.43 -31.32 1.27
CA ALA A 102 -6.53 -30.94 2.68
C ALA A 102 -7.52 -29.79 2.92
N ALA A 103 -7.72 -28.86 1.97
CA ALA A 103 -8.68 -27.76 2.10
C ALA A 103 -10.14 -28.24 2.09
N ARG A 104 -10.40 -29.46 1.61
CA ARG A 104 -11.74 -30.07 1.63
C ARG A 104 -12.07 -30.74 2.97
N ASN A 105 -11.07 -30.94 3.82
CA ASN A 105 -11.25 -31.52 5.15
C ASN A 105 -11.29 -30.39 6.21
N PRO A 106 -12.44 -30.16 6.88
CA PRO A 106 -12.57 -29.13 7.92
C PRO A 106 -11.60 -29.29 9.10
N GLU A 107 -11.15 -30.52 9.38
CA GLU A 107 -10.28 -30.84 10.52
C GLU A 107 -8.78 -30.71 10.20
N SER A 108 -8.41 -30.48 8.94
CA SER A 108 -6.99 -30.43 8.52
C SER A 108 -6.26 -29.16 8.97
N GLY A 109 -7.00 -28.11 9.36
CA GLY A 109 -6.46 -26.78 9.61
C GLY A 109 -5.99 -26.03 8.35
N ALA A 110 -6.17 -26.59 7.14
CA ALA A 110 -5.69 -25.98 5.90
C ALA A 110 -6.37 -24.63 5.60
N ALA A 111 -7.65 -24.49 5.92
CA ALA A 111 -8.39 -23.23 5.73
C ALA A 111 -7.80 -22.09 6.59
N GLU A 112 -7.41 -22.37 7.83
CA GLU A 112 -6.80 -21.38 8.72
C GLU A 112 -5.37 -21.04 8.27
N GLN A 113 -4.61 -22.03 7.83
CA GLN A 113 -3.29 -21.80 7.23
C GLN A 113 -3.38 -20.92 5.98
N TRP A 114 -4.34 -21.21 5.10
CA TRP A 114 -4.61 -20.41 3.91
C TRP A 114 -4.93 -18.96 4.28
N ARG A 115 -5.88 -18.76 5.21
CA ARG A 115 -6.26 -17.43 5.70
C ARG A 115 -5.08 -16.66 6.23
N ARG A 116 -4.26 -17.27 7.09
CA ARG A 116 -3.04 -16.66 7.64
C ARG A 116 -2.08 -16.25 6.52
N LYS A 117 -1.81 -17.13 5.55
CA LYS A 117 -0.91 -16.83 4.43
C LYS A 117 -1.46 -15.70 3.54
N MET A 118 -2.78 -15.59 3.40
CA MET A 118 -3.43 -14.52 2.64
C MET A 118 -3.19 -13.16 3.25
N LEU A 119 -3.48 -13.04 4.56
CA LEU A 119 -3.34 -11.78 5.27
C LEU A 119 -1.87 -11.38 5.50
N THR A 120 -0.97 -12.34 5.64
CA THR A 120 0.43 -12.07 6.01
C THR A 120 1.42 -12.08 4.85
N ARG A 121 1.06 -12.63 3.68
CA ARG A 121 1.96 -12.77 2.52
C ARG A 121 1.33 -12.34 1.21
N ILE A 122 0.29 -13.05 0.74
CA ILE A 122 -0.23 -12.80 -0.62
C ILE A 122 -0.75 -11.39 -0.79
N LEU A 123 -1.64 -10.90 0.08
CA LEU A 123 -2.18 -9.54 -0.01
C LEU A 123 -1.08 -8.46 0.12
N PRO A 124 -0.17 -8.52 1.13
CA PRO A 124 0.98 -7.62 1.19
C PRO A 124 1.86 -7.63 -0.07
N ASN A 125 2.20 -8.81 -0.59
CA ASN A 125 3.00 -8.95 -1.80
C ASN A 125 2.27 -8.39 -3.03
N SER A 126 0.97 -8.63 -3.15
CA SER A 126 0.15 -8.11 -4.26
C SER A 126 0.06 -6.60 -4.23
N ARG A 127 -0.16 -5.98 -3.05
CA ARG A 127 -0.10 -4.51 -2.90
C ARG A 127 1.27 -3.95 -3.24
N ARG A 128 2.35 -4.63 -2.85
CA ARG A 128 3.71 -4.23 -3.19
C ARG A 128 3.96 -4.30 -4.70
N MET A 129 3.54 -5.37 -5.37
CA MET A 129 3.60 -5.48 -6.82
C MET A 129 2.81 -4.37 -7.51
N LEU A 130 1.58 -4.11 -7.06
CA LEU A 130 0.75 -3.02 -7.58
C LEU A 130 1.47 -1.66 -7.47
N ALA A 131 2.05 -1.35 -6.31
CA ALA A 131 2.78 -0.10 -6.09
C ALA A 131 4.04 0.02 -6.98
N ILE A 132 4.81 -1.06 -7.15
CA ILE A 132 5.96 -1.10 -8.06
C ILE A 132 5.50 -0.86 -9.50
N LEU A 133 4.47 -1.57 -9.95
CA LEU A 133 3.97 -1.50 -11.32
C LEU A 133 3.37 -0.12 -11.63
N ASP A 134 2.68 0.50 -10.67
CA ASP A 134 2.16 1.87 -10.78
C ASP A 134 3.28 2.90 -10.91
N ALA A 135 4.31 2.82 -10.06
CA ALA A 135 5.47 3.71 -10.13
C ALA A 135 6.25 3.57 -11.46
N ASN A 136 6.12 2.40 -12.09
CA ASN A 136 6.81 2.01 -13.32
C ASN A 136 5.88 1.87 -14.53
N ARG A 137 4.69 2.47 -14.49
CA ARG A 137 3.68 2.37 -15.55
C ARG A 137 4.18 2.83 -16.92
N HIS A 138 5.21 3.68 -16.96
CA HIS A 138 5.88 4.12 -18.19
C HIS A 138 6.65 2.99 -18.89
N LEU A 139 7.04 1.94 -18.18
CA LEU A 139 7.71 0.76 -18.73
C LEU A 139 6.74 -0.27 -19.30
N LEU A 140 5.43 -0.15 -18.99
CA LEU A 140 4.40 -1.09 -19.44
C LEU A 140 3.96 -0.77 -20.87
N GLY A 141 3.99 -1.81 -21.72
CA GLY A 141 3.61 -1.79 -23.13
C GLY A 141 2.46 -2.75 -23.45
N GLY A 142 1.99 -2.73 -24.71
CA GLY A 142 0.93 -3.62 -25.19
C GLY A 142 -0.29 -3.69 -24.27
N ASN A 143 -0.70 -4.91 -23.91
CA ASN A 143 -1.84 -5.16 -23.03
C ASN A 143 -1.49 -5.12 -21.53
N GLU A 144 -0.22 -4.91 -21.15
CA GLU A 144 0.21 -4.97 -19.74
C GLU A 144 -0.47 -3.93 -18.85
N ARG A 145 -0.81 -2.75 -19.40
CA ARG A 145 -1.57 -1.73 -18.67
C ARG A 145 -2.97 -2.21 -18.32
N ALA A 146 -3.63 -2.94 -19.23
CA ALA A 146 -4.93 -3.53 -18.95
C ALA A 146 -4.79 -4.68 -17.94
N THR A 147 -3.75 -5.51 -18.06
CA THR A 147 -3.41 -6.55 -17.07
C THR A 147 -3.19 -5.97 -15.68
N LEU A 148 -2.52 -4.82 -15.56
CA LEU A 148 -2.33 -4.11 -14.30
C LEU A 148 -3.67 -3.69 -13.66
N GLU A 149 -4.60 -3.13 -14.46
CA GLU A 149 -5.91 -2.76 -13.91
C GLU A 149 -6.75 -3.97 -13.52
N GLN A 150 -6.69 -5.07 -14.29
CA GLN A 150 -7.32 -6.34 -13.89
C GLN A 150 -6.74 -6.87 -12.57
N PHE A 151 -5.42 -6.76 -12.39
CA PHE A 151 -4.78 -7.15 -11.15
C PHE A 151 -5.21 -6.26 -9.97
N ARG A 152 -5.43 -4.96 -10.20
CA ARG A 152 -5.98 -4.06 -9.20
C ARG A 152 -7.37 -4.51 -8.73
N GLN A 153 -8.26 -4.86 -9.65
CA GLN A 153 -9.59 -5.37 -9.29
C GLN A 153 -9.50 -6.70 -8.53
N HIS A 154 -8.61 -7.59 -8.96
CA HIS A 154 -8.37 -8.85 -8.24
C HIS A 154 -7.89 -8.65 -6.80
N ILE A 155 -7.05 -7.65 -6.54
CA ILE A 155 -6.63 -7.32 -5.17
C ILE A 155 -7.82 -6.81 -4.35
N ASP A 156 -8.61 -5.91 -4.91
CA ASP A 156 -9.81 -5.35 -4.27
C ASP A 156 -10.78 -6.47 -3.85
N ASP A 157 -11.08 -7.40 -4.76
CA ASP A 157 -11.96 -8.55 -4.48
C ASP A 157 -11.39 -9.47 -3.39
N LEU A 158 -10.08 -9.71 -3.38
CA LEU A 158 -9.44 -10.52 -2.33
C LEU A 158 -9.50 -9.82 -0.96
N GLU A 159 -9.41 -8.50 -0.92
CA GLU A 159 -9.52 -7.72 0.31
C GLU A 159 -10.95 -7.71 0.83
N ALA A 160 -11.93 -7.49 -0.04
CA ALA A 160 -13.35 -7.62 0.29
C ALA A 160 -13.64 -9.00 0.92
N PHE A 161 -13.12 -10.07 0.31
CA PHE A 161 -13.33 -11.43 0.80
C PHE A 161 -12.63 -11.72 2.13
N HIS A 162 -11.33 -11.43 2.23
CA HIS A 162 -10.49 -11.89 3.35
C HIS A 162 -10.42 -10.92 4.53
N ILE A 163 -10.67 -9.63 4.31
CA ILE A 163 -10.59 -8.58 5.33
C ILE A 163 -12.00 -8.12 5.74
N GLU A 164 -12.84 -7.76 4.76
CA GLU A 164 -14.16 -7.19 5.02
C GLU A 164 -15.23 -8.25 5.29
N GLY A 165 -14.98 -9.48 4.84
CA GLY A 165 -15.91 -10.60 5.00
C GLY A 165 -17.05 -10.61 3.98
N ASN A 166 -16.96 -9.78 2.92
CA ASN A 166 -17.88 -9.83 1.80
C ASN A 166 -17.54 -11.03 0.89
N ARG A 167 -18.41 -12.04 0.86
CA ARG A 167 -18.18 -13.32 0.14
C ARG A 167 -18.91 -13.38 -1.21
N GLU A 168 -18.90 -12.27 -1.93
CA GLU A 168 -19.40 -12.20 -3.30
C GLU A 168 -18.42 -12.84 -4.31
N ASP A 169 -18.85 -12.99 -5.56
CA ASP A 169 -18.01 -13.54 -6.63
C ASP A 169 -16.78 -12.64 -6.84
N ALA A 170 -15.60 -13.23 -6.64
CA ALA A 170 -14.32 -12.56 -6.80
C ALA A 170 -13.69 -12.83 -8.17
N SER A 171 -13.05 -11.82 -8.76
CA SER A 171 -12.30 -11.99 -10.00
C SER A 171 -11.09 -12.93 -9.82
N ARG A 172 -10.72 -13.59 -10.91
CA ARG A 172 -9.55 -14.47 -10.94
C ARG A 172 -8.28 -13.68 -11.16
N PHE A 173 -7.18 -14.22 -10.65
CA PHE A 173 -5.85 -13.69 -10.91
C PHE A 173 -5.59 -13.58 -12.43
N PRO A 174 -5.11 -12.44 -12.95
CA PRO A 174 -4.94 -12.25 -14.40
C PRO A 174 -3.88 -13.18 -14.98
N GLY A 175 -4.25 -14.00 -15.97
CA GLY A 175 -3.38 -15.02 -16.55
C GLY A 175 -2.13 -14.48 -17.26
N GLU A 176 -2.15 -13.22 -17.70
CA GLU A 176 -1.01 -12.56 -18.32
C GLU A 176 -0.08 -11.85 -17.32
N LEU A 177 -0.51 -11.67 -16.06
CA LEU A 177 0.32 -11.00 -15.05
C LEU A 177 1.67 -11.71 -14.79
N PRO A 178 1.76 -13.05 -14.80
CA PRO A 178 3.04 -13.73 -14.66
C PRO A 178 4.07 -13.31 -15.70
N LYS A 179 3.66 -12.87 -16.90
CA LYS A 179 4.56 -12.43 -17.98
C LYS A 179 4.81 -10.92 -18.01
N ILE A 180 4.27 -10.17 -17.06
CA ILE A 180 4.42 -8.71 -17.06
C ILE A 180 5.89 -8.33 -16.94
N LEU A 181 6.32 -7.34 -17.74
CA LEU A 181 7.70 -6.86 -17.85
C LEU A 181 8.71 -7.88 -18.43
N GLU A 182 8.24 -9.01 -19.00
CA GLU A 182 9.09 -9.86 -19.83
C GLU A 182 9.29 -9.23 -21.22
N ASP A 183 10.43 -9.51 -21.85
CA ASP A 183 10.75 -9.04 -23.22
C ASP A 183 10.15 -9.96 -24.29
#